data_AF-A0A970RQ00-F1
#
_entry.id   AF-A0A970RQ00-F1
#
_cell.length_a   1.000
_cell.length_b   1.000
_cell.length_c   1.000
_cell.angle_alpha   90.00
_cell.angle_beta   90.00
_cell.angle_gamma   90.00
#
_symmetry.space_group_name_H-M   'P 1'
#
loop_
_entity.id
_entity.type
_entity.pdbx_description
1 polymer ?
#
loop_
_entity_poly.entity_id
_entity_poly.type
_entity_poly.pdbx_seq_one_letter_code
_entity_poly.pdbx_strand_id
1 'polypeptide(L)'
;MLEITNELLASSEFKECGTNLFSAKISDCMFTTEFFPGDNTIFLTMGIPTVSPEAKESLYEMLRESIGMEPISIHIDFHCVSLRMSAADDWASRLNKATQTLTKWAGTLPEKGGCFVCGTTESPIKLCDYPVIRTFLCENCEANYHQDMVQAEKKSTADGMPILLTSSDTKPVLGLIMSFAIGMLTAFPWMFVTVNMTGNWVIVFLVTLLFSYIVFMSYRKFSGGMKRIGVILTTAVVLIILSCSSLLMFSQTVAETFRDLYESIMSRGLDATLNGTQAKIIWEMLGQGEIFANFFPRVGLPALAAALIVAVFQWSKEEF
;
A
#
# COMPACT_ATOMS: atom_id res chain seq x y z
N MET A 1 -0.03 -16.82 -35.05
CA MET A 1 -0.42 -17.62 -33.87
C MET A 1 0.10 -19.05 -34.00
N LEU A 2 -0.31 -19.83 -35.02
CA LEU A 2 0.19 -21.19 -35.28
C LEU A 2 1.71 -21.28 -35.51
N GLU A 3 2.33 -20.25 -36.08
CA GLU A 3 3.78 -20.26 -36.38
C GLU A 3 4.64 -20.30 -35.11
N ILE A 4 4.35 -19.45 -34.11
CA ILE A 4 5.12 -19.39 -32.86
C ILE A 4 4.96 -20.70 -32.07
N THR A 5 3.74 -21.20 -31.91
CA THR A 5 3.47 -22.48 -31.21
C THR A 5 4.21 -23.64 -31.86
N ASN A 6 4.12 -23.77 -33.19
CA ASN A 6 4.79 -24.84 -33.94
C ASN A 6 6.32 -24.71 -33.91
N GLU A 7 6.83 -23.49 -34.01
CA GLU A 7 8.27 -23.23 -33.97
C GLU A 7 8.83 -23.50 -32.57
N LEU A 8 8.12 -23.12 -31.50
CA LEU A 8 8.53 -23.41 -30.12
C LEU A 8 8.63 -24.91 -29.86
N LEU A 9 7.66 -25.68 -30.36
CA LEU A 9 7.67 -27.15 -30.29
C LEU A 9 8.77 -27.78 -31.15
N ALA A 10 9.12 -27.17 -32.28
CA ALA A 10 10.13 -27.69 -33.20
C ALA A 10 11.57 -27.32 -32.79
N SER A 11 11.77 -26.20 -32.10
CA SER A 11 13.09 -25.60 -31.84
C SER A 11 13.55 -25.69 -30.39
N SER A 12 12.77 -26.30 -29.49
CA SER A 12 13.05 -26.31 -28.06
C SER A 12 12.60 -27.59 -27.36
N GLU A 13 13.05 -27.77 -26.11
CA GLU A 13 12.67 -28.91 -25.26
C GLU A 13 11.28 -28.73 -24.61
N PHE A 14 10.57 -27.64 -24.94
CA PHE A 14 9.26 -27.35 -24.39
C PHE A 14 8.17 -28.19 -25.03
N LYS A 15 7.23 -28.65 -24.19
CA LYS A 15 6.02 -29.36 -24.61
C LYS A 15 4.81 -28.50 -24.33
N GLU A 16 3.89 -28.42 -25.28
CA GLU A 16 2.61 -27.76 -25.08
C GLU A 16 1.79 -28.54 -24.05
N CYS A 17 1.30 -27.83 -23.04
CA CYS A 17 0.56 -28.40 -21.91
C CYS A 17 -0.81 -27.76 -21.73
N GLY A 18 -1.05 -26.62 -22.38
CA GLY A 18 -2.32 -25.90 -22.41
C GLY A 18 -2.29 -24.86 -23.53
N THR A 19 -3.40 -24.16 -23.76
CA THR A 19 -3.47 -23.15 -24.83
C THR A 19 -2.44 -22.05 -24.62
N ASN A 20 -1.46 -21.97 -25.52
CA ASN A 20 -0.30 -21.08 -25.45
C ASN A 20 0.61 -21.27 -24.22
N LEU A 21 0.46 -22.39 -23.49
CA LEU A 21 1.26 -22.74 -22.32
C LEU A 21 2.15 -23.92 -22.65
N PHE A 22 3.44 -23.75 -22.41
CA PHE A 22 4.46 -24.74 -22.66
C PHE A 22 5.27 -24.98 -21.39
N SER A 23 5.77 -26.20 -21.21
CA SER A 23 6.66 -26.52 -20.09
C SER A 23 7.83 -27.37 -20.52
N ALA A 24 8.95 -27.22 -19.81
CA ALA A 24 10.15 -28.03 -20.01
C ALA A 24 10.82 -28.33 -18.67
N LYS A 25 11.50 -29.47 -18.59
CA LYS A 25 12.45 -29.76 -17.52
C LYS A 25 13.85 -29.86 -18.14
N ILE A 26 14.70 -28.87 -17.91
CA ILE A 26 16.02 -28.72 -18.54
C ILE A 26 17.08 -28.65 -17.45
N SER A 27 18.00 -29.61 -17.40
CA SER A 27 19.05 -29.70 -16.37
C SER A 27 18.53 -29.57 -14.94
N ASP A 28 17.46 -30.31 -14.62
CA ASP A 28 16.73 -30.29 -13.34
C ASP A 28 16.05 -28.96 -12.97
N CYS A 29 16.09 -27.97 -13.85
CA CYS A 29 15.32 -26.74 -13.72
C CYS A 29 13.96 -26.92 -14.41
N MET A 30 12.89 -26.46 -13.75
CA MET A 30 11.53 -26.49 -14.30
C MET A 30 11.21 -25.13 -14.90
N PHE A 31 10.81 -25.14 -16.17
CA PHE A 31 10.47 -23.96 -16.94
C PHE A 31 9.03 -24.02 -17.42
N THR A 32 8.35 -22.89 -17.36
CA THR A 32 7.11 -22.64 -18.10
C THR A 32 7.33 -21.50 -19.07
N THR A 33 6.71 -21.59 -20.23
CA THR A 33 6.66 -20.51 -21.22
C THR A 33 5.20 -20.27 -21.58
N GLU A 34 4.73 -19.03 -21.49
CA GLU A 34 3.37 -18.66 -21.89
C GLU A 34 3.40 -17.54 -22.93
N PHE A 35 2.70 -17.74 -24.04
CA PHE A 35 2.55 -16.75 -25.09
C PHE A 35 1.22 -16.00 -24.95
N PHE A 36 1.30 -14.68 -24.98
CA PHE A 36 0.15 -13.77 -24.92
C PHE A 36 -0.02 -13.10 -26.29
N PRO A 37 -0.94 -13.59 -27.15
CA PRO A 37 -1.11 -13.10 -28.51
C PRO A 37 -1.51 -11.62 -28.59
N GLY A 38 -2.32 -11.16 -27.62
CA GLY A 38 -2.81 -9.77 -27.59
C GLY A 38 -1.69 -8.73 -27.46
N ASP A 39 -0.65 -9.08 -26.69
CA ASP A 39 0.50 -8.19 -26.42
C ASP A 39 1.76 -8.60 -27.19
N ASN A 40 1.65 -9.60 -28.06
CA ASN A 40 2.77 -10.25 -28.76
C ASN A 40 3.97 -10.52 -27.83
N THR A 41 3.71 -11.06 -26.64
CA THR A 41 4.69 -11.21 -25.57
C THR A 41 4.81 -12.67 -25.15
N ILE A 42 6.04 -13.11 -24.88
CA ILE A 42 6.36 -14.43 -24.32
C ILE A 42 6.89 -14.21 -22.90
N PHE A 43 6.35 -14.96 -21.94
CA PHE A 43 6.87 -15.03 -20.59
C PHE A 43 7.58 -16.36 -20.37
N LEU A 44 8.88 -16.32 -20.13
CA LEU A 44 9.67 -17.49 -19.72
C LEU A 44 9.84 -17.45 -18.20
N THR A 45 9.33 -18.45 -17.49
CA THR A 45 9.40 -18.52 -16.03
C THR A 45 10.12 -19.78 -15.57
N MET A 46 10.99 -19.65 -14.58
CA MET A 46 11.73 -20.75 -13.96
C MET A 46 11.48 -20.78 -12.45
N GLY A 47 11.26 -21.98 -11.91
CA GLY A 47 11.11 -22.21 -10.48
C GLY A 47 12.45 -22.27 -9.77
N ILE A 48 12.54 -21.64 -8.59
CA ILE A 48 13.75 -21.54 -7.78
C ILE A 48 13.41 -21.66 -6.29
N PRO A 49 14.24 -22.30 -5.46
CA PRO A 49 13.94 -22.45 -4.04
C PRO A 49 14.08 -21.15 -3.26
N THR A 50 15.21 -20.47 -3.39
CA THR A 50 15.51 -19.19 -2.75
C THR A 50 16.68 -18.54 -3.47
N VAL A 51 16.66 -17.21 -3.57
CA VAL A 51 17.74 -16.46 -4.23
C VAL A 51 18.26 -15.37 -3.31
N SER A 52 19.55 -15.43 -3.00
CA SER A 52 20.23 -14.39 -2.24
C SER A 52 20.34 -13.09 -3.05
N PRO A 53 20.46 -11.92 -2.40
CA PRO A 53 20.64 -10.65 -3.11
C PRO A 53 21.80 -10.67 -4.11
N GLU A 54 22.93 -11.30 -3.76
CA GLU A 54 24.12 -11.41 -4.60
C GLU A 54 23.83 -12.26 -5.85
N ALA A 55 23.08 -13.35 -5.69
CA ALA A 55 22.67 -14.20 -6.79
C ALA A 55 21.68 -13.47 -7.74
N LYS A 56 20.86 -12.54 -7.23
CA LYS A 56 20.00 -11.68 -8.07
C LYS A 56 20.84 -10.74 -8.95
N GLU A 57 21.81 -10.05 -8.37
CA GLU A 57 22.69 -9.14 -9.12
C GLU A 57 23.48 -9.89 -10.21
N SER A 58 24.02 -11.06 -9.87
CA SER A 58 24.72 -11.92 -10.85
C SER A 58 23.80 -12.36 -12.00
N LEU A 59 22.52 -12.66 -11.71
CA LEU A 59 21.54 -12.98 -12.75
C LEU A 59 21.28 -11.79 -13.68
N TYR A 60 21.08 -10.59 -13.12
CA TYR A 60 20.86 -9.39 -13.91
C TYR A 60 22.04 -9.10 -14.85
N GLU A 61 23.27 -9.23 -14.34
CA GLU A 61 24.48 -9.07 -15.14
C GLU A 61 24.54 -10.09 -16.28
N MET A 62 24.34 -11.38 -15.98
CA MET A 62 24.35 -12.42 -17.01
C MET A 62 23.26 -12.24 -18.07
N LEU A 63 22.03 -11.87 -17.69
CA LEU A 63 20.95 -11.62 -18.66
C LEU A 63 21.20 -10.37 -19.52
N ARG A 64 21.83 -9.34 -18.93
CA ARG A 64 22.23 -8.15 -19.70
C ARG A 64 23.31 -8.48 -20.72
N GLU A 65 24.33 -9.24 -20.32
CA GLU A 65 25.45 -9.60 -21.21
C GLU A 65 25.05 -10.60 -22.31
N SER A 66 24.22 -11.59 -21.99
CA SER A 66 23.89 -12.69 -22.91
C SER A 66 22.82 -12.32 -23.94
N ILE A 67 21.79 -11.58 -23.52
CA ILE A 67 20.59 -11.32 -24.32
C ILE A 67 20.16 -9.86 -24.34
N GLY A 68 20.98 -8.95 -23.78
CA GLY A 68 20.71 -7.51 -23.77
C GLY A 68 19.45 -7.12 -23.00
N MET A 69 19.03 -7.95 -22.03
CA MET A 69 17.75 -7.76 -21.35
C MET A 69 17.83 -6.65 -20.30
N GLU A 70 16.87 -5.73 -20.34
CA GLU A 70 16.75 -4.67 -19.34
C GLU A 70 16.13 -5.17 -18.04
N PRO A 71 16.48 -4.59 -16.87
CA PRO A 71 15.93 -5.00 -15.58
C PRO A 71 14.41 -4.99 -15.50
N ILE A 72 13.73 -4.09 -16.23
CA ILE A 72 12.26 -4.00 -16.25
C ILE A 72 11.59 -5.24 -16.87
N SER A 73 12.32 -5.98 -17.69
CA SER A 73 11.85 -7.20 -18.35
C SER A 73 12.08 -8.44 -17.50
N ILE A 74 12.67 -8.28 -16.31
CA ILE A 74 13.06 -9.37 -15.42
C ILE A 74 12.28 -9.20 -14.12
N HIS A 75 11.49 -10.21 -13.76
CA HIS A 75 10.78 -10.25 -12.50
C HIS A 75 11.29 -11.42 -11.67
N ILE A 76 11.81 -11.12 -10.47
CA ILE A 76 12.31 -12.14 -9.55
C ILE A 76 11.43 -12.09 -8.31
N ASP A 77 10.54 -13.06 -8.17
CA ASP A 77 9.76 -13.27 -6.96
C ASP A 77 10.57 -14.13 -5.95
N PHE A 78 9.97 -14.52 -4.83
CA PHE A 78 10.63 -15.36 -3.82
C PHE A 78 11.06 -16.73 -4.36
N HIS A 79 10.23 -17.33 -5.23
CA HIS A 79 10.39 -18.71 -5.68
C HIS A 79 10.29 -18.90 -7.20
N CYS A 80 10.33 -17.81 -7.97
CA CYS A 80 10.40 -17.88 -9.42
C CYS A 80 11.14 -16.68 -10.04
N VAL A 81 11.74 -16.92 -11.20
CA VAL A 81 12.27 -15.89 -12.10
C VAL A 81 11.41 -15.90 -13.35
N SER A 82 10.84 -14.76 -13.72
CA SER A 82 10.06 -14.57 -14.94
C SER A 82 10.70 -13.52 -15.84
N LEU A 83 10.88 -13.85 -17.11
CA LEU A 83 11.45 -13.00 -18.14
C LEU A 83 10.37 -12.66 -19.15
N ARG A 84 10.17 -11.37 -19.39
CA ARG A 84 9.25 -10.84 -20.40
C ARG A 84 10.00 -10.58 -21.70
N MET A 85 9.53 -11.16 -22.79
CA MET A 85 10.19 -11.06 -24.10
C MET A 85 9.16 -10.72 -25.18
N SER A 86 9.54 -9.86 -26.14
CA SER A 86 8.71 -9.62 -27.32
C SER A 86 8.79 -10.83 -28.26
N ALA A 87 7.67 -11.27 -28.80
CA ALA A 87 7.59 -12.26 -29.87
C ALA A 87 7.81 -11.61 -31.26
N ALA A 88 8.86 -10.79 -31.38
CA ALA A 88 9.30 -10.20 -32.64
C ALA A 88 10.27 -11.15 -33.37
N ASP A 89 10.82 -10.73 -34.51
CA ASP A 89 11.89 -11.46 -35.20
C ASP A 89 12.99 -11.85 -34.20
N ASP A 90 13.55 -13.06 -34.32
CA ASP A 90 14.59 -13.65 -33.45
C ASP A 90 14.15 -14.19 -32.07
N TRP A 91 12.86 -14.12 -31.72
CA TRP A 91 12.34 -14.51 -30.41
C TRP A 91 12.79 -15.92 -29.97
N ALA A 92 12.82 -16.90 -30.88
CA ALA A 92 13.20 -18.28 -30.58
C ALA A 92 14.67 -18.39 -30.19
N SER A 93 15.56 -17.66 -30.87
CA SER A 93 16.98 -17.60 -30.53
C SER A 93 17.19 -16.97 -29.16
N ARG A 94 16.47 -15.87 -28.88
CA ARG A 94 16.53 -15.20 -27.58
C ARG A 94 15.97 -16.07 -26.47
N LEU A 95 14.86 -16.78 -26.70
CA LEU A 95 14.26 -17.71 -25.73
C LEU A 95 15.27 -18.81 -25.38
N ASN A 96 15.88 -19.44 -26.37
CA ASN A 96 16.90 -20.47 -26.15
C ASN A 96 18.12 -19.93 -25.38
N LYS A 97 18.63 -18.74 -25.73
CA LYS A 97 19.72 -18.09 -24.96
C LYS A 97 19.30 -17.75 -23.54
N ALA A 98 18.07 -17.28 -23.33
CA ALA A 98 17.54 -16.97 -22.01
C ALA A 98 17.44 -18.23 -21.15
N THR A 99 16.90 -19.33 -21.69
CA THR A 99 16.85 -20.63 -21.03
C THR A 99 18.25 -21.13 -20.67
N GLN A 100 19.20 -21.09 -21.60
CA GLN A 100 20.59 -21.48 -21.33
C GLN A 100 21.25 -20.63 -20.22
N THR A 101 20.99 -19.32 -20.24
CA THR A 101 21.52 -18.39 -19.24
C THR A 101 20.92 -18.67 -17.86
N LEU A 102 19.60 -18.88 -17.78
CA LEU A 102 18.93 -19.25 -16.54
C LEU A 102 19.41 -20.59 -16.01
N THR A 103 19.59 -21.60 -16.87
CA THR A 103 20.15 -22.90 -16.48
C THR A 103 21.59 -22.77 -15.97
N LYS A 104 22.42 -21.96 -16.63
CA LYS A 104 23.81 -21.70 -16.20
C LYS A 104 23.84 -21.01 -14.84
N TRP A 105 23.00 -20.00 -14.64
CA TRP A 105 22.87 -19.31 -13.35
C TRP A 105 22.31 -20.22 -12.26
N ALA A 106 21.28 -21.01 -12.53
CA ALA A 106 20.79 -22.01 -11.58
C ALA A 106 21.89 -23.04 -11.22
N GLY A 107 22.82 -23.29 -12.15
CA GLY A 107 24.05 -24.05 -11.93
C GLY A 107 24.94 -23.53 -10.78
N THR A 108 24.86 -22.25 -10.43
CA THR A 108 25.64 -21.64 -9.35
C THR A 108 24.91 -21.64 -8.01
N LEU A 109 23.64 -22.04 -7.98
CA LEU A 109 22.83 -22.11 -6.76
C LEU A 109 23.00 -23.47 -6.06
N PRO A 110 22.87 -23.52 -4.72
CA PRO A 110 22.96 -24.78 -3.96
C PRO A 110 21.82 -25.75 -4.29
N GLU A 111 20.64 -25.23 -4.64
CA GLU A 111 19.47 -26.02 -5.03
C GLU A 111 18.91 -25.52 -6.37
N LYS A 112 18.45 -26.46 -7.22
CA LYS A 112 17.97 -26.20 -8.57
C LYS A 112 16.52 -26.65 -8.72
N GLY A 113 15.71 -25.79 -9.33
CA GLY A 113 14.29 -26.05 -9.50
C GLY A 113 13.56 -26.04 -8.16
N GLY A 114 12.30 -25.67 -8.14
CA GLY A 114 11.49 -25.68 -6.92
C GLY A 114 10.04 -25.40 -7.24
N CYS A 115 9.16 -25.67 -6.27
CA CYS A 115 7.78 -25.23 -6.35
C CYS A 115 7.75 -23.70 -6.53
N PHE A 116 7.04 -23.20 -7.53
CA PHE A 116 7.04 -21.77 -7.86
C PHE A 116 6.38 -20.91 -6.76
N VAL A 117 5.72 -21.54 -5.79
CA VAL A 117 5.00 -20.88 -4.69
C VAL A 117 5.75 -20.94 -3.37
N CYS A 118 6.35 -22.08 -3.02
CA CYS A 118 6.99 -22.27 -1.71
C CYS A 118 8.48 -22.61 -1.78
N GLY A 119 9.02 -22.79 -2.98
CA GLY A 119 10.43 -23.09 -3.21
C GLY A 119 10.87 -24.51 -2.83
N THR A 120 10.01 -25.35 -2.24
CA THR A 120 10.42 -26.71 -1.84
C THR A 120 10.91 -27.52 -3.04
N THR A 121 11.93 -28.34 -2.80
CA THR A 121 12.56 -29.27 -3.74
C THR A 121 12.33 -30.74 -3.34
N GLU A 122 11.84 -30.98 -2.13
CA GLU A 122 11.76 -32.31 -1.51
C GLU A 122 10.50 -33.10 -1.91
N SER A 123 9.44 -32.40 -2.31
CA SER A 123 8.17 -33.01 -2.74
C SER A 123 8.15 -33.20 -4.26
N PRO A 124 7.39 -34.18 -4.78
CA PRO A 124 7.14 -34.25 -6.22
C PRO A 124 6.46 -32.96 -6.67
N ILE A 125 7.07 -32.31 -7.67
CA ILE A 125 6.57 -31.07 -8.26
C ILE A 125 6.05 -31.40 -9.64
N LYS A 126 4.83 -30.98 -9.93
CA LYS A 126 4.18 -31.20 -11.22
C LYS A 126 3.60 -29.91 -11.77
N LEU A 127 3.45 -29.86 -13.08
CA LEU A 127 2.77 -28.76 -13.75
C LEU A 127 1.27 -28.84 -13.45
N CYS A 128 0.72 -27.74 -12.94
CA CYS A 128 -0.72 -27.55 -12.75
C CYS A 128 -1.22 -26.47 -13.71
N ASP A 129 -2.22 -26.79 -14.54
CA ASP A 129 -2.94 -25.85 -15.41
C ASP A 129 -4.37 -25.68 -14.89
N TYR A 130 -4.51 -24.82 -13.89
CA TYR A 130 -5.81 -24.34 -13.42
C TYR A 130 -6.08 -22.95 -14.03
N PRO A 131 -7.35 -22.51 -14.14
CA PRO A 131 -7.71 -21.23 -14.79
C PRO A 131 -6.99 -19.98 -14.27
N VAL A 132 -6.42 -20.05 -13.08
CA VAL A 132 -5.78 -18.93 -12.37
C VAL A 132 -4.30 -19.19 -12.09
N ILE A 133 -3.87 -20.46 -12.07
CA ILE A 133 -2.48 -20.85 -11.80
C ILE A 133 -2.04 -21.86 -12.84
N ARG A 134 -1.01 -21.48 -13.59
CA ARG A 134 -0.38 -22.25 -14.66
C ARG A 134 1.11 -22.43 -14.39
N THR A 135 1.44 -23.30 -13.44
CA THR A 135 2.81 -23.38 -12.92
C THR A 135 3.15 -24.71 -12.26
N PHE A 136 4.42 -24.91 -11.94
CA PHE A 136 4.90 -26.08 -11.21
C PHE A 136 4.68 -25.93 -9.71
N LEU A 137 3.89 -26.84 -9.12
CA LEU A 137 3.53 -26.86 -7.70
C LEU A 137 3.91 -28.18 -7.05
N CYS A 138 4.27 -28.12 -5.77
CA CYS A 138 4.31 -29.31 -4.92
C CYS A 138 2.90 -29.72 -4.48
N GLU A 139 2.76 -30.97 -4.04
CA GLU A 139 1.47 -31.53 -3.59
C GLU A 139 0.79 -30.68 -2.50
N ASN A 140 1.56 -30.14 -1.55
CA ASN A 140 0.99 -29.28 -0.49
C ASN A 140 0.42 -27.97 -1.05
N CYS A 141 1.14 -27.32 -1.97
CA CYS A 141 0.68 -26.09 -2.60
C CYS A 141 -0.53 -26.34 -3.50
N GLU A 142 -0.54 -27.45 -4.22
CA GLU A 142 -1.69 -27.87 -5.02
C GLU A 142 -2.91 -28.16 -4.14
N ALA A 143 -2.75 -28.91 -3.05
CA ALA A 143 -3.85 -29.26 -2.15
C ALA A 143 -4.47 -28.02 -1.50
N ASN A 144 -3.64 -27.07 -1.02
CA ASN A 144 -4.11 -25.80 -0.49
C ASN A 144 -4.88 -25.00 -1.56
N TYR A 145 -4.33 -24.94 -2.77
CA TYR A 145 -4.97 -24.25 -3.89
C TYR A 145 -6.32 -24.88 -4.27
N HIS A 146 -6.39 -26.21 -4.30
CA HIS A 146 -7.63 -26.94 -4.58
C HIS A 146 -8.68 -26.71 -3.47
N GLN A 147 -8.26 -26.61 -2.20
CA GLN A 147 -9.18 -26.27 -1.11
C GLN A 147 -9.72 -24.84 -1.26
N ASP A 148 -8.86 -23.88 -1.60
CA ASP A 148 -9.26 -22.49 -1.84
C ASP A 148 -10.23 -22.38 -3.03
N MET A 149 -9.98 -23.12 -4.12
CA MET A 149 -10.89 -23.19 -5.27
C MET A 149 -12.24 -23.79 -4.90
N VAL A 150 -12.27 -24.91 -4.19
CA VAL A 150 -13.53 -25.55 -3.76
C VAL A 150 -14.30 -24.64 -2.79
N GLN A 151 -13.61 -23.88 -1.94
CA GLN A 151 -14.25 -22.89 -1.07
C GLN A 151 -14.77 -21.68 -1.86
N ALA A 152 -14.04 -21.24 -2.89
CA ALA A 152 -14.46 -20.16 -3.77
C ALA A 152 -15.68 -20.56 -4.63
N GLU A 153 -15.70 -21.77 -5.18
CA GLU A 153 -16.86 -22.32 -5.91
C GLU A 153 -18.09 -22.47 -5.01
N LYS A 154 -17.91 -22.94 -3.76
CA LYS A 154 -19.00 -23.01 -2.77
C LYS A 154 -19.54 -21.64 -2.35
N LYS A 155 -18.76 -20.57 -2.47
CA LYS A 155 -19.22 -19.19 -2.26
C LYS A 155 -19.84 -18.58 -3.51
N SER A 156 -19.38 -18.96 -4.70
CA SER A 156 -19.85 -18.48 -6.00
C SER A 156 -21.27 -18.97 -6.35
N THR A 157 -21.73 -20.09 -5.78
CA THR A 157 -23.14 -20.52 -5.91
C THR A 157 -24.15 -19.64 -5.17
N ALA A 158 -23.70 -18.66 -4.35
CA ALA A 158 -24.59 -17.71 -3.69
C ALA A 158 -24.70 -16.36 -4.41
N ASP A 159 -23.71 -15.96 -5.22
CA ASP A 159 -23.73 -14.69 -5.96
C ASP A 159 -22.96 -14.88 -7.28
N GLY A 160 -23.68 -14.98 -8.39
CA GLY A 160 -23.16 -15.28 -9.72
C GLY A 160 -22.27 -14.18 -10.34
N MET A 161 -21.10 -13.94 -9.77
CA MET A 161 -20.03 -13.18 -10.41
C MET A 161 -18.73 -14.00 -10.45
N PRO A 162 -18.07 -14.10 -11.62
CA PRO A 162 -16.78 -14.78 -11.72
C PRO A 162 -15.73 -13.99 -10.95
N ILE A 163 -15.20 -14.61 -9.89
CA ILE A 163 -14.12 -14.04 -9.08
C ILE A 163 -12.82 -14.21 -9.87
N LEU A 164 -12.33 -13.10 -10.43
CA LEU A 164 -10.94 -12.94 -10.85
C LEU A 164 -10.04 -13.13 -9.61
N LEU A 165 -9.48 -14.32 -9.45
CA LEU A 165 -8.44 -14.58 -8.45
C LEU A 165 -7.11 -14.12 -9.02
N THR A 166 -6.71 -12.89 -8.74
CA THR A 166 -5.31 -12.49 -8.86
C THR A 166 -4.52 -13.15 -7.75
N SER A 167 -3.50 -13.94 -8.11
CA SER A 167 -2.45 -14.40 -7.20
C SER A 167 -1.84 -13.22 -6.45
N SER A 168 -1.53 -13.44 -5.16
CA SER A 168 -1.23 -12.44 -4.14
C SER A 168 -2.50 -11.79 -3.61
N ASP A 169 -2.86 -12.20 -2.40
CA ASP A 169 -3.94 -11.66 -1.55
C ASP A 169 -3.64 -10.20 -1.14
N THR A 170 -3.39 -9.37 -2.14
CA THR A 170 -3.30 -7.93 -2.04
C THR A 170 -4.72 -7.43 -2.18
N LYS A 171 -5.43 -7.33 -1.05
CA LYS A 171 -6.72 -6.65 -0.97
C LYS A 171 -6.43 -5.16 -0.70
N PRO A 172 -6.15 -4.32 -1.72
CA PRO A 172 -5.83 -2.91 -1.49
C PRO A 172 -6.96 -2.20 -0.75
N VAL A 173 -8.20 -2.62 -0.99
CA VAL A 173 -9.39 -2.11 -0.30
C VAL A 173 -9.37 -2.45 1.19
N LEU A 174 -9.04 -3.69 1.56
CA LEU A 174 -8.93 -4.09 2.97
C LEU A 174 -7.75 -3.40 3.66
N GLY A 175 -6.60 -3.32 2.97
CA GLY A 175 -5.44 -2.58 3.47
C GLY A 175 -5.73 -1.10 3.70
N LEU A 176 -6.56 -0.49 2.85
CA LEU A 176 -7.00 0.90 2.99
C LEU A 176 -7.99 1.08 4.14
N ILE A 177 -9.00 0.21 4.25
CA ILE A 177 -9.98 0.25 5.36
C ILE A 177 -9.27 0.07 6.71
N MET A 178 -8.35 -0.88 6.81
CA MET A 178 -7.59 -1.13 8.04
C MET A 178 -6.61 0.00 8.34
N SER A 179 -5.93 0.55 7.34
CA SER A 179 -5.05 1.72 7.51
C SER A 179 -5.84 2.96 7.95
N PHE A 180 -7.05 3.16 7.44
CA PHE A 180 -7.95 4.22 7.88
C PHE A 180 -8.43 4.02 9.31
N ALA A 181 -8.89 2.82 9.67
CA ALA A 181 -9.32 2.50 11.03
C ALA A 181 -8.18 2.67 12.05
N ILE A 182 -6.98 2.21 11.72
CA ILE A 182 -5.79 2.38 12.55
C ILE A 182 -5.39 3.85 12.60
N GLY A 183 -5.41 4.57 11.48
CA GLY A 183 -5.18 6.01 11.41
C GLY A 183 -6.10 6.79 12.34
N MET A 184 -7.39 6.47 12.35
CA MET A 184 -8.38 7.07 13.25
C MET A 184 -8.15 6.71 14.72
N LEU A 185 -7.80 5.45 15.03
CA LEU A 185 -7.43 5.04 16.39
C LEU A 185 -6.18 5.75 16.90
N THR A 186 -5.20 5.98 16.01
CA THR A 186 -3.97 6.68 16.33
C THR A 186 -4.13 8.20 16.38
N ALA A 187 -5.19 8.75 15.78
CA ALA A 187 -5.44 10.20 15.77
C ALA A 187 -5.73 10.74 17.18
N PHE A 188 -6.37 9.98 18.06
CA PHE A 188 -6.64 10.40 19.44
C PHE A 188 -5.37 10.63 20.29
N PRO A 189 -4.47 9.63 20.46
CA PRO A 189 -3.23 9.85 21.20
C PRO A 189 -2.33 10.88 20.51
N TRP A 190 -2.36 10.97 19.18
CA TRP A 190 -1.65 12.02 18.45
C TRP A 190 -2.17 13.42 18.79
N MET A 191 -3.49 13.64 18.72
CA MET A 191 -4.12 14.90 19.10
C MET A 191 -3.80 15.27 20.55
N PHE A 192 -3.84 14.29 21.46
CA PHE A 192 -3.48 14.50 22.87
C PHE A 192 -2.04 15.00 23.03
N VAL A 193 -1.09 14.44 22.29
CA VAL A 193 0.31 14.89 22.35
C VAL A 193 0.47 16.27 21.72
N THR A 194 -0.14 16.54 20.56
CA THR A 194 -0.04 17.85 19.90
C THR A 194 -0.65 18.98 20.74
N VAL A 195 -1.75 18.72 21.44
CA VAL A 195 -2.43 19.72 22.27
C VAL A 195 -1.68 19.97 23.59
N ASN A 196 -1.17 18.92 24.24
CA ASN A 196 -0.52 19.07 25.56
C ASN A 196 0.97 19.40 25.51
N MET A 197 1.63 19.25 24.35
CA MET A 197 3.04 19.57 24.17
C MET A 197 3.25 20.77 23.24
N THR A 198 2.27 21.68 23.24
CA THR A 198 2.33 23.00 22.60
C THR A 198 3.64 23.70 23.01
N GLY A 199 4.50 23.97 22.02
CA GLY A 199 5.81 24.61 22.21
C GLY A 199 7.03 23.71 22.00
N ASN A 200 6.88 22.38 22.04
CA ASN A 200 7.98 21.46 21.75
C ASN A 200 7.84 20.84 20.35
N TRP A 201 8.14 21.66 19.34
CA TRP A 201 8.03 21.32 17.91
C TRP A 201 8.79 20.04 17.53
N VAL A 202 9.88 19.73 18.22
CA VAL A 202 10.68 18.52 17.99
C VAL A 202 9.90 17.27 18.40
N ILE A 203 9.22 17.30 19.56
CA ILE A 203 8.39 16.18 20.03
C ILE A 203 7.20 15.98 19.09
N VAL A 204 6.52 17.07 18.71
CA VAL A 204 5.39 17.02 17.76
C VAL A 204 5.83 16.42 16.42
N PHE A 205 7.00 16.80 15.90
CA PHE A 205 7.55 16.27 14.66
C PHE A 205 7.85 14.76 14.77
N LEU A 206 8.56 14.33 15.82
CA LEU A 206 8.93 12.93 16.02
C LEU A 206 7.70 12.02 16.17
N VAL A 207 6.70 12.49 16.91
CA VAL A 207 5.46 11.75 17.15
C VAL A 207 4.65 11.63 15.85
N THR A 208 4.59 12.70 15.05
CA THR A 208 3.96 12.69 13.72
C THR A 208 4.64 11.70 12.77
N LEU A 209 5.97 11.63 12.79
CA LEU A 209 6.76 10.70 11.98
C LEU A 209 6.49 9.25 12.40
N LEU A 210 6.45 8.99 13.71
CA LEU A 210 6.10 7.68 14.27
C LEU A 210 4.69 7.22 13.86
N PHE A 211 3.69 8.10 13.95
CA PHE A 211 2.32 7.76 13.56
C PHE A 211 2.18 7.54 12.05
N SER A 212 2.82 8.38 11.24
CA SER A 212 2.86 8.18 9.78
C SER A 212 3.47 6.81 9.44
N TYR A 213 4.54 6.42 10.13
CA TYR A 213 5.15 5.10 9.98
C TYR A 213 4.19 3.96 10.36
N ILE A 214 3.45 4.08 11.47
CA ILE A 214 2.44 3.08 11.89
C ILE A 214 1.36 2.91 10.82
N VAL A 215 0.84 4.00 10.27
CA VAL A 215 -0.21 3.96 9.24
C VAL A 215 0.31 3.32 7.95
N PHE A 216 1.53 3.64 7.53
CA PHE A 216 2.20 3.04 6.37
C PHE A 216 2.50 1.54 6.56
N MET A 217 3.00 1.14 7.72
CA MET A 217 3.29 -0.26 8.04
C MET A 217 2.00 -1.08 8.14
N SER A 218 0.93 -0.49 8.67
CA SER A 218 -0.39 -1.10 8.69
C SER A 218 -0.90 -1.34 7.28
N TYR A 219 -0.84 -0.32 6.41
CA TYR A 219 -1.18 -0.51 5.00
C TYR A 219 -0.36 -1.63 4.36
N ARG A 220 0.98 -1.63 4.51
CA ARG A 220 1.86 -2.67 3.95
C ARG A 220 1.50 -4.06 4.47
N LYS A 221 1.22 -4.21 5.77
CA LYS A 221 0.87 -5.49 6.40
C LYS A 221 -0.43 -6.07 5.87
N PHE A 222 -1.46 -5.23 5.68
CA PHE A 222 -2.79 -5.70 5.26
C PHE A 222 -3.00 -5.74 3.74
N SER A 223 -2.18 -5.00 2.97
CA SER A 223 -2.26 -4.98 1.50
C SER A 223 -1.32 -5.97 0.82
N GLY A 224 -0.50 -6.71 1.56
CA GLY A 224 0.49 -7.65 1.01
C GLY A 224 1.68 -7.01 0.27
N GLY A 225 1.68 -5.68 0.09
CA GLY A 225 2.77 -4.95 -0.59
C GLY A 225 2.45 -3.47 -0.85
N MET A 226 3.47 -2.64 -1.03
CA MET A 226 3.27 -1.21 -1.33
C MET A 226 2.93 -0.96 -2.81
N LYS A 227 1.64 -0.82 -3.11
CA LYS A 227 1.15 -0.34 -4.42
C LYS A 227 1.18 1.20 -4.48
N ARG A 228 1.45 1.79 -5.65
CA ARG A 228 1.49 3.26 -5.86
C ARG A 228 0.20 3.95 -5.41
N ILE A 229 -0.96 3.37 -5.71
CA ILE A 229 -2.28 3.88 -5.30
C ILE A 229 -2.41 3.90 -3.77
N GLY A 230 -1.89 2.86 -3.11
CA GLY A 230 -1.81 2.77 -1.66
C GLY A 230 -1.05 3.94 -1.07
N VAL A 231 0.18 4.17 -1.54
CA VAL A 231 1.03 5.28 -1.10
C VAL A 231 0.32 6.63 -1.23
N ILE A 232 -0.32 6.91 -2.37
CA ILE A 232 -1.06 8.16 -2.58
C ILE A 232 -2.18 8.32 -1.55
N LEU A 233 -2.95 7.25 -1.28
CA LEU A 233 -4.07 7.30 -0.34
C LEU A 233 -3.60 7.40 1.11
N THR A 234 -2.55 6.69 1.51
CA THR A 234 -1.96 6.82 2.85
C THR A 234 -1.40 8.22 3.07
N THR A 235 -0.73 8.79 2.07
CA THR A 235 -0.25 10.18 2.11
C THR A 235 -1.41 11.17 2.21
N ALA A 236 -2.50 10.96 1.48
CA ALA A 236 -3.69 11.81 1.59
C ALA A 236 -4.29 11.77 3.01
N VAL A 237 -4.39 10.59 3.63
CA VAL A 237 -4.87 10.46 5.03
C VAL A 237 -3.94 11.19 6.00
N VAL A 238 -2.62 11.03 5.87
CA VAL A 238 -1.64 11.75 6.70
C VAL A 238 -1.78 13.27 6.51
N LEU A 239 -1.95 13.75 5.28
CA LEU A 239 -2.15 15.17 5.00
C LEU A 239 -3.46 15.71 5.59
N ILE A 240 -4.54 14.93 5.57
CA ILE A 240 -5.81 15.30 6.21
C ILE A 240 -5.61 15.42 7.72
N ILE A 241 -4.95 14.43 8.34
CA ILE A 241 -4.65 14.43 9.77
C ILE A 241 -3.81 15.67 10.14
N LEU A 242 -2.71 15.91 9.41
CA LEU A 242 -1.86 17.09 9.58
C LEU A 242 -2.64 18.41 9.45
N SER A 243 -3.46 18.53 8.41
CA SER A 243 -4.27 19.72 8.16
C SER A 243 -5.28 19.96 9.29
N CYS A 244 -5.92 18.90 9.78
CA CYS A 244 -6.81 18.98 10.94
C CYS A 244 -6.07 19.49 12.18
N SER A 245 -4.85 19.01 12.48
CA SER A 245 -4.11 19.55 13.63
C SER A 245 -3.63 20.97 13.46
N SER A 246 -3.21 21.37 12.25
CA SER A 246 -2.89 22.78 12.02
C SER A 246 -4.09 23.69 12.28
N LEU A 247 -5.30 23.24 11.92
CA LEU A 247 -6.54 23.97 12.22
C LEU A 247 -6.88 23.99 13.72
N LEU A 248 -6.67 22.87 14.42
CA LEU A 248 -6.89 22.78 15.87
C LEU A 248 -5.90 23.66 16.64
N MET A 249 -4.62 23.59 16.31
CA MET A 249 -3.57 24.42 16.92
C MET A 249 -3.84 25.91 16.66
N PHE A 250 -4.19 26.28 15.43
CA PHE A 250 -4.59 27.65 15.11
C PHE A 250 -5.80 28.09 15.93
N SER A 251 -6.81 27.24 16.07
CA SER A 251 -7.98 27.54 16.90
C SER A 251 -7.61 27.76 18.37
N GLN A 252 -6.73 26.92 18.93
CA GLN A 252 -6.27 27.06 20.30
C GLN A 252 -5.49 28.36 20.51
N THR A 253 -4.55 28.68 19.63
CA THR A 253 -3.80 29.94 19.69
C THR A 253 -4.72 31.15 19.62
N VAL A 254 -5.74 31.11 18.77
CA VAL A 254 -6.72 32.19 18.67
C VAL A 254 -7.59 32.27 19.93
N ALA A 255 -8.05 31.13 20.47
CA ALA A 255 -8.82 31.10 21.71
C ALA A 255 -8.02 31.63 22.91
N GLU A 256 -6.75 31.24 23.05
CA GLU A 256 -5.84 31.75 24.09
C GLU A 256 -5.64 33.26 23.93
N THR A 257 -5.36 33.74 22.71
CA THR A 257 -5.19 35.18 22.44
C THR A 257 -6.47 35.97 22.78
N PHE A 258 -7.65 35.40 22.50
CA PHE A 258 -8.92 36.03 22.84
C PHE A 258 -9.18 36.03 24.35
N ARG A 259 -8.86 34.95 25.05
CA ARG A 259 -8.95 34.88 26.51
C ARG A 259 -8.04 35.91 27.17
N ASP A 260 -6.80 36.02 26.71
CA ASP A 260 -5.82 36.98 27.24
C ASP A 260 -6.27 38.43 26.97
N LEU A 261 -6.82 38.71 25.78
CA LEU A 261 -7.41 40.02 25.45
C LEU A 261 -8.60 40.34 26.36
N TYR A 262 -9.49 39.36 26.60
CA TYR A 262 -10.63 39.53 27.48
C TYR A 262 -10.22 39.77 28.93
N GLU A 263 -9.30 38.97 29.49
CA GLU A 263 -8.75 39.19 30.83
C GLU A 263 -8.09 40.57 30.94
N SER A 264 -7.43 41.05 29.88
CA SER A 264 -6.88 42.41 29.82
C SER A 264 -7.98 43.49 29.83
N ILE A 265 -9.11 43.26 29.17
CA ILE A 265 -10.26 44.17 29.16
C ILE A 265 -10.97 44.18 30.53
N MET A 266 -11.21 43.00 31.11
CA MET A 266 -11.85 42.84 32.44
C MET A 266 -11.01 43.47 33.55
N SER A 267 -9.71 43.19 33.58
CA SER A 267 -8.78 43.76 34.56
C SER A 267 -8.62 45.29 34.44
N ARG A 268 -8.96 45.88 33.28
CA ARG A 268 -8.96 47.33 33.05
C ARG A 268 -10.26 48.04 33.46
N GLY A 269 -11.27 47.33 33.98
CA GLY A 269 -12.39 47.95 34.69
C GLY A 269 -13.81 47.51 34.32
N LEU A 270 -13.99 46.52 33.43
CA LEU A 270 -15.34 46.04 33.04
C LEU A 270 -16.16 45.45 34.20
N ASP A 271 -15.51 44.91 35.23
CA ASP A 271 -16.17 44.37 36.43
C ASP A 271 -16.94 45.45 37.22
N ALA A 272 -16.64 46.73 37.01
CA ALA A 272 -17.33 47.84 37.67
C ALA A 272 -18.62 48.28 36.93
N THR A 273 -18.79 47.88 35.67
CA THR A 273 -19.82 48.44 34.76
C THR A 273 -20.87 47.41 34.34
N LEU A 274 -20.49 46.13 34.14
CA LEU A 274 -21.45 45.10 33.74
C LEU A 274 -22.26 44.56 34.93
N ASN A 275 -23.60 44.57 34.80
CA ASN A 275 -24.48 43.84 35.73
C ASN A 275 -24.11 42.34 35.73
N GLY A 276 -23.96 41.74 36.92
CA GLY A 276 -23.43 40.37 37.09
C GLY A 276 -24.13 39.27 36.28
N THR A 277 -25.36 39.51 35.80
CA THR A 277 -26.08 38.60 34.89
C THR A 277 -25.55 38.67 33.44
N GLN A 278 -25.15 39.84 32.94
CA GLN A 278 -24.58 40.01 31.60
C GLN A 278 -23.15 39.46 31.53
N ALA A 279 -22.34 39.73 32.56
CA ALA A 279 -21.01 39.13 32.69
C ALA A 279 -21.06 37.60 32.69
N LYS A 280 -22.06 37.00 33.38
CA LYS A 280 -22.26 35.55 33.41
C LYS A 280 -22.69 34.96 32.06
N ILE A 281 -23.59 35.61 31.32
CA ILE A 281 -24.02 35.14 29.99
C ILE A 281 -22.86 35.20 29.00
N ILE A 282 -22.07 36.28 29.04
CA ILE A 282 -20.88 36.43 28.21
C ILE A 282 -19.84 35.35 28.56
N TRP A 283 -19.66 35.06 29.86
CA TRP A 283 -18.79 33.97 30.34
C TRP A 283 -19.22 32.58 29.83
N GLU A 284 -20.52 32.27 29.91
CA GLU A 284 -21.05 30.99 29.42
C GLU A 284 -20.95 30.88 27.89
N MET A 285 -21.20 31.97 27.16
CA MET A 285 -21.05 32.01 25.69
C MET A 285 -19.58 31.88 25.24
N LEU A 286 -18.65 32.49 25.98
CA LEU A 286 -17.21 32.38 25.69
C LEU A 286 -16.68 30.97 26.02
N GLY A 287 -17.05 30.40 27.17
CA GLY A 287 -16.64 29.04 27.53
C GLY A 287 -17.20 27.97 26.57
N GLN A 288 -18.46 28.12 26.14
CA GLN A 288 -19.01 27.25 25.10
C GLN A 288 -18.38 27.52 23.74
N GLY A 289 -18.13 28.78 23.39
CA GLY A 289 -17.48 29.18 22.14
C GLY A 289 -16.05 28.65 22.01
N GLU A 290 -15.29 28.59 23.11
CA GLU A 290 -13.93 28.06 23.17
C GLU A 290 -13.92 26.53 22.93
N ILE A 291 -14.85 25.82 23.57
CA ILE A 291 -15.07 24.39 23.32
C ILE A 291 -15.45 24.18 21.85
N PHE A 292 -16.41 24.95 21.33
CA PHE A 292 -16.83 24.85 19.92
C PHE A 292 -15.73 25.26 18.94
N ALA A 293 -14.85 26.22 19.27
CA ALA A 293 -13.73 26.59 18.42
C ALA A 293 -12.71 25.44 18.35
N ASN A 294 -12.41 24.84 19.51
CA ASN A 294 -11.49 23.71 19.61
C ASN A 294 -11.97 22.44 18.91
N PHE A 295 -13.29 22.23 18.74
CA PHE A 295 -13.81 21.05 18.02
C PHE A 295 -14.32 21.36 16.60
N PHE A 296 -14.76 22.59 16.35
CA PHE A 296 -15.34 23.04 15.08
C PHE A 296 -14.88 24.47 14.74
N PRO A 297 -13.62 24.67 14.30
CA PRO A 297 -13.01 26.00 14.17
C PRO A 297 -13.82 26.95 13.27
N ARG A 298 -14.42 26.43 12.19
CA ARG A 298 -15.22 27.21 11.24
C ARG A 298 -16.53 27.76 11.82
N VAL A 299 -17.02 27.21 12.92
CA VAL A 299 -18.27 27.63 13.58
C VAL A 299 -17.97 28.30 14.92
N GLY A 300 -17.02 27.77 15.67
CA GLY A 300 -16.64 28.31 16.98
C GLY A 300 -15.87 29.63 16.91
N LEU A 301 -14.94 29.82 15.95
CA LEU A 301 -14.21 31.09 15.82
C LEU A 301 -15.13 32.28 15.49
N PRO A 302 -16.09 32.18 14.54
CA PRO A 302 -17.07 33.24 14.32
C PRO A 302 -17.98 33.49 15.52
N ALA A 303 -18.38 32.44 16.26
CA ALA A 303 -19.20 32.58 17.46
C ALA A 303 -18.45 33.30 18.60
N LEU A 304 -17.17 32.96 18.79
CA LEU A 304 -16.28 33.59 19.77
C LEU A 304 -16.01 35.06 19.41
N ALA A 305 -15.74 35.34 18.14
CA ALA A 305 -15.57 36.71 17.63
C ALA A 305 -16.86 37.53 17.79
N ALA A 306 -18.04 36.95 17.52
CA ALA A 306 -19.32 37.62 17.72
C ALA A 306 -19.58 37.94 19.19
N ALA A 307 -19.30 37.00 20.11
CA ALA A 307 -19.43 37.23 21.55
C ALA A 307 -18.52 38.37 22.03
N LEU A 308 -17.29 38.44 21.51
CA LEU A 308 -16.34 39.49 21.86
C LEU A 308 -16.72 40.86 21.28
N ILE A 309 -17.21 40.90 20.03
CA ILE A 309 -17.75 42.11 19.41
C ILE A 309 -18.91 42.65 20.24
N VAL A 310 -19.82 41.79 20.71
CA VAL A 310 -20.93 42.18 21.58
C VAL A 310 -20.43 42.73 22.92
N ALA A 311 -19.44 42.08 23.54
CA ALA A 311 -18.84 42.55 24.80
C ALA A 311 -18.18 43.94 24.65
N VAL A 312 -17.40 44.15 23.59
CA VAL A 312 -16.74 45.43 23.28
C VAL A 312 -17.77 46.52 22.96
N PHE A 313 -18.83 46.20 22.22
CA PHE A 313 -19.90 47.16 21.92
C PHE A 313 -20.67 47.58 23.17
N GLN A 314 -20.94 46.66 24.11
CA GLN A 314 -21.60 47.01 25.37
C GLN A 314 -20.74 47.91 26.23
N TRP A 315 -19.44 47.63 26.35
CA TRP A 315 -18.49 48.50 27.05
C TRP A 315 -18.46 49.92 26.47
N SER A 316 -18.40 50.06 25.15
CA SER A 316 -18.34 51.38 24.48
C SER A 316 -19.60 52.25 24.67
N LYS A 317 -20.76 51.64 25.01
CA LYS A 317 -22.02 52.35 25.24
C LYS A 317 -22.16 52.93 26.64
N GLU A 318 -21.31 52.52 27.58
CA GLU A 318 -21.37 52.99 28.98
C GLU A 318 -20.30 54.04 29.28
N GLU A 319 -19.25 54.15 28.44
CA GLU A 319 -18.22 55.20 28.55
C GLU A 319 -18.55 56.50 27.76
N PHE A 320 -19.61 56.50 26.95
CA PHE A 320 -20.10 57.67 26.18
C PHE A 320 -21.58 57.95 26.44
#